data_AF-T1F079-F1
#
_entry.id   AF-T1F079-F1
#
_cell.length_a   1.000
_cell.length_b   1.000
_cell.length_c   1.000
_cell.angle_alpha   90.00
_cell.angle_beta   90.00
_cell.angle_gamma   90.00
#
_symmetry.space_group_name_H-M   'P 1'
#
loop_
_entity.id
_entity.type
_entity.pdbx_description
1 polymer ?
#
loop_
_entity_poly.entity_id
_entity_poly.type
_entity_poly.pdbx_seq_one_letter_code
_entity_poly.pdbx_strand_id
1 'polypeptide(L)'
;MFKRNEYLCVDDSQRMCVHNAMSLMKKKKVGQHNEYDLFVLFHDAEKAPSAHNGPSFIIWHRFYLLMFELAMQRYYKKCMMPYWDNRLLSRSGPNPRESIMFSSDLMGNAFGEVKTGFAAGFSTTESMSCQEISKNLSRAIPTDMEGLFHEDFTDFLKKASDYKQLCIPWDDTFETVHGLVHIFVGELMSYLACSPSDPLFYLHHSFVDYMYEKHFKQDLQIRYPNANISYPNIYEKTELDDEYAGDSIMMPFGILHDDMMGNNYFNPSYEVSPGDVQCWKDDDCCSNKNTEYVWCNRKTNKCAAKIQQGGRVKSGFSANACYCKKPKLPVIKDNLCDCE
;
A
#
# COMPACT_ATOMS: atom_id res chain seq x y z
N MET A 1 7.35 -20.86 -1.58
CA MET A 1 7.77 -19.45 -1.53
C MET A 1 6.50 -18.62 -1.46
N PHE A 2 6.39 -17.78 -0.45
CA PHE A 2 5.21 -16.98 -0.15
C PHE A 2 5.31 -15.66 -0.97
N LYS A 3 4.26 -15.32 -1.73
CA LYS A 3 4.19 -14.12 -2.60
C LYS A 3 3.18 -13.10 -2.07
N ARG A 4 3.56 -11.82 -2.01
CA ARG A 4 2.62 -10.72 -1.78
C ARG A 4 1.77 -10.54 -3.04
N ASN A 5 0.45 -10.54 -2.87
CA ASN A 5 -0.51 -10.38 -3.96
C ASN A 5 -1.34 -9.12 -3.74
N GLU A 6 -2.08 -8.69 -4.75
CA GLU A 6 -2.99 -7.56 -4.63
C GLU A 6 -4.12 -7.89 -3.63
N TYR A 7 -4.44 -6.95 -2.74
CA TYR A 7 -5.37 -7.12 -1.62
C TYR A 7 -6.82 -7.48 -2.02
N LEU A 8 -7.35 -6.89 -3.08
CA LEU A 8 -8.65 -7.22 -3.64
C LEU A 8 -8.64 -8.60 -4.34
N CYS A 9 -7.48 -9.07 -4.79
CA CYS A 9 -7.29 -10.37 -5.41
C CYS A 9 -7.05 -11.54 -4.44
N VAL A 10 -6.59 -11.32 -3.20
CA VAL A 10 -6.37 -12.44 -2.28
C VAL A 10 -7.68 -13.10 -1.86
N ASP A 11 -7.64 -14.41 -1.61
CA ASP A 11 -8.77 -15.15 -1.05
C ASP A 11 -9.14 -14.68 0.37
N ASP A 12 -10.34 -15.07 0.82
CA ASP A 12 -10.84 -14.67 2.14
C ASP A 12 -9.95 -15.15 3.29
N SER A 13 -9.32 -16.32 3.17
CA SER A 13 -8.45 -16.86 4.22
C SER A 13 -7.22 -15.97 4.42
N GLN A 14 -6.58 -15.58 3.32
CA GLN A 14 -5.44 -14.68 3.34
C GLN A 14 -5.84 -13.28 3.83
N ARG A 15 -7.00 -12.77 3.40
CA ARG A 15 -7.47 -11.46 3.85
C ARG A 15 -7.79 -11.44 5.34
N MET A 16 -8.51 -12.46 5.81
CA MET A 16 -8.87 -12.63 7.21
C MET A 16 -7.64 -12.83 8.09
N CYS A 17 -6.58 -13.50 7.63
CA CYS A 17 -5.36 -13.63 8.42
C CYS A 17 -4.73 -12.26 8.70
N VAL A 18 -4.70 -11.36 7.71
CA VAL A 18 -4.15 -9.99 7.87
C VAL A 18 -5.03 -9.18 8.82
N HIS A 19 -6.34 -9.15 8.57
CA HIS A 19 -7.29 -8.39 9.41
C HIS A 19 -7.24 -8.86 10.87
N ASN A 20 -7.24 -10.18 11.07
CA ASN A 20 -7.21 -10.77 12.41
C ASN A 20 -5.85 -10.55 13.08
N ALA A 21 -4.73 -10.69 12.36
CA ALA A 21 -3.40 -10.42 12.90
C ALA A 21 -3.27 -8.99 13.41
N MET A 22 -3.63 -8.00 12.58
CA MET A 22 -3.60 -6.58 12.97
C MET A 22 -4.54 -6.30 14.16
N SER A 23 -5.74 -6.88 14.15
CA SER A 23 -6.70 -6.75 15.27
C SER A 23 -6.15 -7.36 16.58
N LEU A 24 -5.44 -8.48 16.50
CA LEU A 24 -4.79 -9.11 17.66
C LEU A 24 -3.60 -8.27 18.14
N MET A 25 -2.80 -7.70 17.23
CA MET A 25 -1.71 -6.79 17.56
C MET A 25 -2.22 -5.53 18.28
N LYS A 26 -3.34 -4.94 17.84
CA LYS A 26 -4.01 -3.82 18.53
C LYS A 26 -4.49 -4.18 19.94
N LYS A 27 -4.86 -5.44 20.18
CA LYS A 27 -5.33 -5.93 21.50
C LYS A 27 -4.20 -6.32 22.44
N LYS A 28 -3.08 -6.82 21.93
CA LYS A 28 -1.97 -7.31 22.76
C LYS A 28 -1.14 -6.14 23.29
N LYS A 29 -1.19 -5.92 24.59
CA LYS A 29 -0.38 -4.92 25.28
C LYS A 29 1.09 -5.32 25.35
N VAL A 30 1.97 -4.34 25.16
CA VAL A 30 3.43 -4.41 25.33
C VAL A 30 3.86 -3.14 26.06
N GLY A 31 4.07 -3.24 27.37
CA GLY A 31 4.25 -2.07 28.22
C GLY A 31 3.00 -1.18 28.21
N GLN A 32 3.18 0.11 27.94
CA GLN A 32 2.08 1.08 27.85
C GLN A 32 1.35 1.06 26.49
N HIS A 33 1.98 0.49 25.46
CA HIS A 33 1.44 0.45 24.10
C HIS A 33 0.82 -0.92 23.78
N ASN A 34 0.22 -1.06 22.60
CA ASN A 34 -0.07 -2.37 22.01
C ASN A 34 0.94 -2.70 20.92
N GLU A 35 1.03 -3.97 20.52
CA GLU A 35 2.04 -4.46 19.58
C GLU A 35 1.96 -3.77 18.21
N TYR A 36 0.76 -3.36 17.75
CA TYR A 36 0.60 -2.61 16.51
C TYR A 36 1.10 -1.16 16.67
N ASP A 37 0.75 -0.52 17.78
CA ASP A 37 1.12 0.87 18.06
C ASP A 37 2.63 1.04 18.26
N LEU A 38 3.35 -0.01 18.63
CA LEU A 38 4.82 0.01 18.61
C LEU A 38 5.37 0.26 17.20
N PHE A 39 4.74 -0.28 16.16
CA PHE A 39 5.16 -0.02 14.78
C PHE A 39 4.91 1.44 14.39
N VAL A 40 3.77 2.02 14.80
CA VAL A 40 3.51 3.46 14.66
C VAL A 40 4.64 4.27 15.29
N LEU A 41 5.09 3.91 16.50
CA LEU A 41 6.20 4.59 17.17
C LEU A 41 7.56 4.39 16.50
N PHE A 42 7.81 3.23 15.89
CA PHE A 42 9.07 2.99 15.18
C PHE A 42 9.24 3.82 13.93
N HIS A 43 8.14 4.29 13.34
CA HIS A 43 8.12 5.15 12.16
C HIS A 43 8.21 6.65 12.50
N ASP A 44 8.03 7.02 13.77
CA ASP A 44 8.19 8.40 14.21
C ASP A 44 9.57 8.97 13.83
N ALA A 45 9.60 10.22 13.38
CA ALA A 45 10.81 10.86 12.86
C ALA A 45 11.96 10.91 13.89
N GLU A 46 11.67 10.97 15.20
CA GLU A 46 12.73 10.89 16.23
C GLU A 46 13.33 9.48 16.35
N LYS A 47 12.58 8.45 15.96
CA LYS A 47 13.01 7.04 16.03
C LYS A 47 13.61 6.55 14.72
N ALA A 48 13.19 7.14 13.61
CA ALA A 48 13.61 6.76 12.28
C ALA A 48 13.90 8.01 11.42
N PRO A 49 14.94 8.78 11.78
CA PRO A 49 15.19 10.08 11.16
C PRO A 49 15.55 9.95 9.67
N SER A 50 16.14 8.82 9.26
CA SER A 50 16.45 8.50 7.86
C SER A 50 15.35 7.75 7.10
N ALA A 51 14.15 7.55 7.68
CA ALA A 51 13.09 6.80 6.99
C ALA A 51 12.54 7.50 5.73
N HIS A 52 12.75 8.81 5.62
CA HIS A 52 12.19 9.71 4.60
C HIS A 52 13.22 10.72 4.13
N ASN A 53 12.96 11.41 3.02
CA ASN A 53 13.79 12.51 2.50
C ASN A 53 15.24 12.11 2.15
N GLY A 54 15.44 10.86 1.74
CA GLY A 54 16.77 10.38 1.39
C GLY A 54 16.80 8.97 0.81
N PRO A 55 18.00 8.47 0.48
CA PRO A 55 18.18 7.21 -0.24
C PRO A 55 17.76 5.97 0.55
N SER A 56 17.60 6.09 1.86
CA SER A 56 17.10 5.04 2.75
C SER A 56 15.59 4.83 2.65
N PHE A 57 14.81 5.75 2.06
CA PHE A 57 13.35 5.69 2.06
C PHE A 57 12.78 4.32 1.65
N ILE A 58 13.16 3.80 0.48
CA ILE A 58 12.61 2.55 -0.06
C ILE A 58 13.05 1.35 0.80
N ILE A 59 14.33 1.26 1.11
CA ILE A 59 14.90 0.12 1.84
C ILE A 59 14.49 0.09 3.32
N TRP A 60 14.31 1.25 3.94
CA TRP A 60 13.82 1.38 5.31
C TRP A 60 12.39 0.86 5.39
N HIS A 61 11.51 1.31 4.49
CA HIS A 61 10.13 0.84 4.46
C HIS A 61 10.03 -0.63 4.07
N ARG A 62 10.91 -1.14 3.21
CA ARG A 62 11.01 -2.58 2.91
C ARG A 62 11.31 -3.40 4.16
N PHE A 63 12.30 -3.00 4.96
CA PHE A 63 12.62 -3.71 6.19
C PHE A 63 11.51 -3.55 7.25
N TYR A 64 10.92 -2.36 7.36
CA TYR A 64 9.79 -2.10 8.25
C TYR A 64 8.59 -3.01 7.92
N LEU A 65 8.26 -3.18 6.64
CA LEU A 65 7.22 -4.11 6.19
C LEU A 65 7.56 -5.57 6.53
N LEU A 66 8.82 -5.98 6.37
CA LEU A 66 9.26 -7.32 6.78
C LEU A 66 9.04 -7.54 8.28
N MET A 67 9.44 -6.57 9.12
CA MET A 67 9.27 -6.67 10.57
C MET A 67 7.79 -6.73 10.96
N PHE A 68 6.93 -5.94 10.31
CA PHE A 68 5.49 -5.98 10.52
C PHE A 68 4.88 -7.33 10.10
N GLU A 69 5.30 -7.84 8.94
CA GLU A 69 4.88 -9.15 8.42
C GLU A 69 5.31 -10.30 9.35
N LEU A 70 6.53 -10.27 9.88
CA LEU A 70 7.00 -11.22 10.88
C LEU A 70 6.18 -11.14 12.17
N ALA A 71 5.80 -9.94 12.61
CA ALA A 71 4.92 -9.76 13.77
C ALA A 71 3.53 -10.39 13.53
N MET A 72 2.92 -10.18 12.35
CA MET A 72 1.67 -10.86 11.99
C MET A 72 1.81 -12.38 11.96
N GLN A 73 2.94 -12.88 11.45
CA GLN A 73 3.20 -14.32 11.33
C GLN A 73 3.35 -15.04 12.67
N ARG A 74 3.56 -14.30 13.77
CA ARG A 74 3.49 -14.87 15.13
C ARG A 74 2.08 -15.34 15.48
N TYR A 75 1.05 -14.75 14.88
CA TYR A 75 -0.36 -15.17 15.03
C TYR A 75 -0.77 -16.15 13.92
N TYR A 76 -0.37 -15.85 12.69
CA TYR A 76 -0.75 -16.63 11.51
C TYR A 76 0.49 -16.92 10.65
N LYS A 77 1.15 -18.06 10.88
CA LYS A 77 2.48 -18.42 10.31
C LYS A 77 2.63 -18.29 8.80
N LYS A 78 1.54 -18.45 8.03
CA LYS A 78 1.55 -18.38 6.56
C LYS A 78 0.99 -17.05 6.02
N CYS A 79 0.62 -16.14 6.91
CA CYS A 79 0.04 -14.87 6.54
C CYS A 79 1.11 -13.99 5.90
N MET A 80 0.69 -13.27 4.88
CA MET A 80 1.54 -12.34 4.16
C MET A 80 0.84 -11.01 4.00
N MET A 81 1.62 -9.94 3.97
CA MET A 81 1.08 -8.63 3.64
C MET A 81 0.72 -8.57 2.15
N PRO A 82 -0.55 -8.37 1.76
CA PRO A 82 -0.88 -8.02 0.39
C PRO A 82 -0.49 -6.56 0.11
N TYR A 83 -0.44 -6.19 -1.16
CA TYR A 83 -0.29 -4.80 -1.58
C TYR A 83 -1.61 -4.22 -2.08
N TRP A 84 -1.77 -2.91 -1.98
CA TRP A 84 -2.92 -2.20 -2.54
C TRP A 84 -2.49 -1.39 -3.76
N ASP A 85 -2.84 -1.88 -4.95
CA ASP A 85 -2.64 -1.12 -6.19
C ASP A 85 -3.72 -0.04 -6.30
N ASN A 86 -3.38 1.14 -5.82
CA ASN A 86 -4.30 2.27 -5.77
C ASN A 86 -4.69 2.81 -7.17
N ARG A 87 -3.99 2.41 -8.25
CA ARG A 87 -4.38 2.69 -9.64
C ARG A 87 -5.71 2.03 -10.03
N LEU A 88 -6.13 0.97 -9.31
CA LEU A 88 -7.39 0.31 -9.56
C LEU A 88 -8.60 1.22 -9.27
N LEU A 89 -8.46 2.19 -8.37
CA LEU A 89 -9.54 3.11 -8.00
C LEU A 89 -9.88 4.09 -9.12
N SER A 90 -8.87 4.63 -9.81
CA SER A 90 -9.07 5.59 -10.91
C SER A 90 -9.84 4.98 -12.11
N ARG A 91 -9.90 3.64 -12.16
CA ARG A 91 -10.56 2.85 -13.20
C ARG A 91 -11.95 2.34 -12.80
N SER A 92 -12.34 2.50 -11.54
CA SER A 92 -13.56 1.93 -10.95
C SER A 92 -14.83 2.71 -11.24
N GLY A 93 -14.90 3.98 -10.84
CA GLY A 93 -16.12 4.77 -10.79
C GLY A 93 -15.81 6.27 -10.82
N PRO A 94 -16.81 7.15 -10.70
CA PRO A 94 -16.57 8.59 -10.68
C PRO A 94 -16.08 9.09 -9.32
N ASN A 95 -16.29 8.34 -8.24
CA ASN A 95 -15.98 8.72 -6.87
C ASN A 95 -15.19 7.57 -6.18
N PRO A 96 -13.96 7.79 -5.70
CA PRO A 96 -13.17 6.73 -5.08
C PRO A 96 -13.76 6.23 -3.77
N ARG A 97 -14.54 7.07 -3.05
CA ARG A 97 -15.19 6.69 -1.78
C ARG A 97 -16.17 5.53 -1.94
N GLU A 98 -16.67 5.34 -3.15
CA GLU A 98 -17.63 4.29 -3.50
C GLU A 98 -16.93 2.97 -3.91
N SER A 99 -15.60 2.93 -3.89
CA SER A 99 -14.86 1.68 -4.10
C SER A 99 -15.15 0.67 -3.00
N ILE A 100 -15.19 -0.61 -3.38
CA ILE A 100 -15.34 -1.72 -2.44
C ILE A 100 -14.24 -1.76 -1.38
N MET A 101 -13.06 -1.19 -1.69
CA MET A 101 -11.95 -1.02 -0.74
C MET A 101 -12.41 -0.35 0.57
N PHE A 102 -13.31 0.63 0.47
CA PHE A 102 -13.79 1.44 1.59
C PHE A 102 -15.19 1.06 2.07
N SER A 103 -15.54 -0.22 1.91
CA SER A 103 -16.81 -0.78 2.38
C SER A 103 -16.68 -1.40 3.78
N SER A 104 -17.84 -1.77 4.35
CA SER A 104 -17.91 -2.50 5.61
C SER A 104 -17.36 -3.93 5.55
N ASP A 105 -17.21 -4.53 4.37
CA ASP A 105 -16.63 -5.86 4.22
C ASP A 105 -15.09 -5.80 4.24
N LEU A 106 -14.49 -4.64 3.89
CA LEU A 106 -13.04 -4.45 3.74
C LEU A 106 -12.48 -3.42 4.73
N MET A 107 -11.86 -2.34 4.25
CA MET A 107 -11.05 -1.41 5.05
C MET A 107 -11.88 -0.42 5.87
N GLY A 108 -13.20 -0.38 5.69
CA GLY A 108 -14.09 0.58 6.35
C GLY A 108 -14.28 1.88 5.58
N ASN A 109 -15.22 2.71 6.03
CA ASN A 109 -15.64 3.93 5.33
C ASN A 109 -14.48 4.88 4.96
N ALA A 110 -14.67 5.57 3.83
CA ALA A 110 -13.65 6.42 3.21
C ALA A 110 -13.50 7.82 3.83
N PHE A 111 -14.48 8.27 4.61
CA PHE A 111 -14.56 9.65 5.09
C PHE A 111 -15.06 9.72 6.54
N GLY A 112 -14.42 10.59 7.33
CA GLY A 112 -14.64 10.73 8.76
C GLY A 112 -13.99 9.61 9.58
N GLU A 113 -14.42 9.48 10.83
CA GLU A 113 -14.03 8.36 11.70
C GLU A 113 -14.45 7.02 11.08
N VAL A 114 -13.53 6.06 11.06
CA VAL A 114 -13.74 4.72 10.51
C VAL A 114 -14.58 3.89 11.50
N LYS A 115 -15.85 3.67 11.14
CA LYS A 115 -16.87 2.99 11.96
C LYS A 115 -17.32 1.66 11.39
N THR A 116 -16.88 1.31 10.19
CA THR A 116 -17.20 0.05 9.50
C THR A 116 -15.92 -0.68 9.09
N GLY A 117 -16.03 -1.91 8.59
CA GLY A 117 -14.87 -2.70 8.19
C GLY A 117 -14.12 -3.27 9.38
N PHE A 118 -13.03 -4.01 9.11
CA PHE A 118 -12.26 -4.64 10.19
C PHE A 118 -11.50 -3.61 11.05
N ALA A 119 -11.19 -2.45 10.48
CA ALA A 119 -10.47 -1.37 11.16
C ALA A 119 -11.40 -0.50 12.03
N ALA A 120 -12.70 -0.82 12.10
CA ALA A 120 -13.64 -0.12 12.96
C ALA A 120 -13.19 -0.17 14.43
N GLY A 121 -13.13 0.99 15.07
CA GLY A 121 -12.72 1.11 16.48
C GLY A 121 -11.21 1.02 16.71
N PHE A 122 -10.38 1.05 15.66
CA PHE A 122 -8.95 1.26 15.84
C PHE A 122 -8.73 2.67 16.43
N SER A 123 -8.08 2.73 17.59
CA SER A 123 -7.64 3.98 18.20
C SER A 123 -6.25 4.36 17.71
N THR A 124 -5.88 5.64 17.81
CA THR A 124 -4.49 6.07 17.63
C THR A 124 -3.63 5.71 18.83
N THR A 125 -2.33 5.62 18.61
CA THR A 125 -1.34 5.45 19.69
C THR A 125 -1.43 6.62 20.66
N GLU A 126 -1.19 6.36 21.95
CA GLU A 126 -1.14 7.39 23.00
C GLU A 126 0.08 8.33 22.91
N SER A 127 0.85 8.31 21.82
CA SER A 127 1.84 9.36 21.59
C SER A 127 1.11 10.67 21.27
N MET A 128 1.53 11.73 21.96
CA MET A 128 0.84 13.02 22.04
C MET A 128 0.47 13.59 20.66
N SER A 129 1.35 13.43 19.67
CA SER A 129 1.18 13.97 18.31
C SER A 129 -0.02 13.38 17.55
N CYS A 130 -0.30 12.07 17.68
CA CYS A 130 -1.36 11.44 16.92
C CYS A 130 -2.74 11.63 17.54
N GLN A 131 -2.82 11.68 18.87
CA GLN A 131 -4.09 11.92 19.56
C GLN A 131 -4.59 13.35 19.40
N GLU A 132 -3.69 14.32 19.19
CA GLU A 132 -4.05 15.70 18.88
C GLU A 132 -4.75 15.83 17.52
N ILE A 133 -4.40 14.96 16.56
CA ILE A 133 -5.06 14.88 15.24
C ILE A 133 -6.40 14.18 15.38
N SER A 134 -6.40 12.93 15.85
CA SER A 134 -7.62 12.16 16.08
C SER A 134 -7.38 11.05 17.10
N LYS A 135 -8.36 10.81 17.98
CA LYS A 135 -8.31 9.69 18.94
C LYS A 135 -8.60 8.34 18.29
N ASN A 136 -9.38 8.35 17.21
CA ASN A 136 -9.81 7.16 16.49
C ASN A 136 -9.32 7.24 15.05
N LEU A 137 -9.19 6.09 14.39
CA LEU A 137 -8.88 6.04 12.98
C LEU A 137 -9.88 6.89 12.17
N SER A 138 -9.38 7.85 11.41
CA SER A 138 -10.17 8.72 10.53
C SER A 138 -9.51 8.81 9.15
N ARG A 139 -10.33 9.09 8.13
CA ARG A 139 -9.92 9.31 6.73
C ARG A 139 -10.65 10.50 6.12
N ALA A 140 -10.06 11.12 5.10
CA ALA A 140 -10.66 12.22 4.36
C ALA A 140 -10.46 12.07 2.85
N ILE A 141 -10.71 10.87 2.32
CA ILE A 141 -10.56 10.57 0.89
C ILE A 141 -11.36 11.58 0.05
N PRO A 142 -10.81 12.22 -1.00
CA PRO A 142 -11.54 13.18 -1.82
C PRO A 142 -12.63 12.49 -2.66
N THR A 143 -13.37 13.28 -3.45
CA THR A 143 -14.33 12.74 -4.43
C THR A 143 -13.76 12.63 -5.84
N ASP A 144 -12.62 13.26 -6.10
CA ASP A 144 -11.82 13.10 -7.32
C ASP A 144 -10.76 12.00 -7.15
N MET A 145 -9.97 11.77 -8.20
CA MET A 145 -8.93 10.72 -8.25
C MET A 145 -7.52 11.29 -8.17
N GLU A 146 -7.35 12.56 -7.78
CA GLU A 146 -6.06 13.22 -7.75
C GLU A 146 -5.16 12.63 -6.66
N GLY A 147 -3.86 12.50 -6.94
CA GLY A 147 -2.87 11.98 -5.99
C GLY A 147 -2.71 10.45 -5.95
N LEU A 148 -3.50 9.71 -6.73
CA LEU A 148 -3.27 8.27 -6.97
C LEU A 148 -2.09 8.04 -7.92
N PHE A 149 -1.49 6.84 -7.87
CA PHE A 149 -0.47 6.45 -8.83
C PHE A 149 -1.03 6.48 -10.26
N HIS A 150 -0.19 6.85 -11.22
CA HIS A 150 -0.53 6.88 -12.64
C HIS A 150 0.45 6.02 -13.45
N GLU A 151 0.06 5.62 -14.67
CA GLU A 151 0.90 4.76 -15.51
C GLU A 151 2.21 5.45 -15.94
N ASP A 152 2.22 6.78 -16.02
CA ASP A 152 3.42 7.55 -16.37
C ASP A 152 4.54 7.37 -15.33
N PHE A 153 4.17 7.16 -14.05
CA PHE A 153 5.14 6.88 -13.00
C PHE A 153 5.77 5.48 -13.16
N THR A 154 4.97 4.49 -13.59
CA THR A 154 5.49 3.17 -13.97
C THR A 154 6.53 3.30 -15.10
N ASP A 155 6.25 4.14 -16.09
CA ASP A 155 7.16 4.38 -17.22
C ASP A 155 8.44 5.12 -16.81
N PHE A 156 8.36 6.01 -15.82
CA PHE A 156 9.53 6.62 -15.19
C PHE A 156 10.44 5.56 -14.55
N LEU A 157 9.90 4.68 -13.72
CA LEU A 157 10.68 3.62 -13.04
C LEU A 157 11.37 2.68 -14.01
N LYS A 158 10.68 2.30 -15.10
CA LYS A 158 11.21 1.43 -16.15
C LYS A 158 12.40 2.02 -16.89
N LYS A 159 12.50 3.35 -16.95
CA LYS A 159 13.57 4.07 -17.62
C LYS A 159 14.76 4.33 -16.70
N ALA A 160 14.52 4.46 -15.40
CA ALA A 160 15.59 4.67 -14.41
C ALA A 160 16.66 3.56 -14.51
N SER A 161 17.92 3.97 -14.44
CA SER A 161 19.10 3.10 -14.62
C SER A 161 19.98 3.00 -13.37
N ASP A 162 19.70 3.83 -12.36
CA ASP A 162 20.48 3.96 -11.14
C ASP A 162 19.52 4.21 -9.96
N TYR A 163 19.78 3.58 -8.81
CA TYR A 163 18.92 3.70 -7.63
C TYR A 163 18.84 5.13 -7.11
N LYS A 164 19.91 5.93 -7.29
CA LYS A 164 19.89 7.34 -6.88
C LYS A 164 18.80 8.15 -7.58
N GLN A 165 18.38 7.75 -8.80
CA GLN A 165 17.29 8.42 -9.53
C GLN A 165 15.91 8.16 -8.92
N LEU A 166 15.82 7.36 -7.86
CA LEU A 166 14.60 7.14 -7.10
C LEU A 166 14.60 7.89 -5.76
N CYS A 167 15.67 8.64 -5.48
CA CYS A 167 15.99 9.12 -4.15
C CYS A 167 16.21 10.63 -4.12
N ILE A 168 15.74 11.26 -3.05
CA ILE A 168 16.10 12.63 -2.70
C ILE A 168 17.61 12.65 -2.32
N PRO A 169 18.38 13.68 -2.71
CA PRO A 169 17.99 14.87 -3.48
C PRO A 169 18.31 14.78 -4.99
N TRP A 170 18.54 13.59 -5.54
CA TRP A 170 18.81 13.43 -6.97
C TRP A 170 17.52 13.50 -7.81
N ASP A 171 16.45 12.90 -7.31
CA ASP A 171 15.11 12.93 -7.89
C ASP A 171 14.07 12.71 -6.78
N ASP A 172 13.17 13.66 -6.59
CA ASP A 172 12.13 13.61 -5.57
C ASP A 172 10.85 12.91 -6.02
N THR A 173 10.79 12.42 -7.27
CA THR A 173 9.55 11.91 -7.87
C THR A 173 9.00 10.69 -7.12
N PHE A 174 9.83 9.71 -6.77
CA PHE A 174 9.31 8.46 -6.15
C PHE A 174 8.64 8.75 -4.81
N GLU A 175 9.38 9.35 -3.88
CA GLU A 175 8.86 9.65 -2.54
C GLU A 175 7.70 10.66 -2.61
N THR A 176 7.74 11.64 -3.52
CA THR A 176 6.64 12.58 -3.74
C THR A 176 5.37 11.86 -4.22
N VAL A 177 5.45 11.01 -5.24
CA VAL A 177 4.29 10.26 -5.76
C VAL A 177 3.72 9.31 -4.72
N HIS A 178 4.57 8.68 -3.90
CA HIS A 178 4.11 7.92 -2.74
C HIS A 178 3.36 8.80 -1.73
N GLY A 179 3.88 10.01 -1.47
CA GLY A 179 3.33 10.97 -0.52
C GLY A 179 1.97 11.53 -0.95
N LEU A 180 1.72 11.62 -2.25
CA LEU A 180 0.41 12.02 -2.77
C LEU A 180 -0.71 11.05 -2.36
N VAL A 181 -0.43 9.75 -2.22
CA VAL A 181 -1.43 8.77 -1.76
C VAL A 181 -1.72 8.93 -0.27
N HIS A 182 -0.71 9.28 0.54
CA HIS A 182 -0.88 9.62 1.95
C HIS A 182 -1.81 10.83 2.13
N ILE A 183 -1.61 11.87 1.30
CA ILE A 183 -2.49 13.05 1.25
C ILE A 183 -3.88 12.66 0.73
N PHE A 184 -3.97 11.82 -0.30
CA PHE A 184 -5.24 11.33 -0.86
C PHE A 184 -6.07 10.61 0.19
N VAL A 185 -5.49 9.77 1.05
CA VAL A 185 -6.26 9.10 2.12
C VAL A 185 -6.69 10.10 3.19
N GLY A 186 -5.88 11.11 3.47
CA GLY A 186 -6.21 12.20 4.38
C GLY A 186 -6.08 11.82 5.86
N GLU A 187 -6.39 12.78 6.74
CA GLU A 187 -6.40 12.59 8.19
C GLU A 187 -5.08 11.99 8.69
N LEU A 188 -5.09 10.88 9.43
CA LEU A 188 -3.90 10.27 10.00
C LEU A 188 -2.86 9.88 8.94
N MET A 189 -3.30 9.46 7.75
CA MET A 189 -2.38 9.14 6.64
C MET A 189 -1.62 10.36 6.12
N SER A 190 -2.09 11.58 6.36
CA SER A 190 -1.38 12.81 5.94
C SER A 190 -0.28 13.26 6.89
N TYR A 191 -0.10 12.60 8.05
CA TYR A 191 0.92 12.96 9.03
C TYR A 191 1.94 11.83 9.15
N LEU A 192 3.21 12.13 8.86
CA LEU A 192 4.30 11.15 8.85
C LEU A 192 4.28 10.25 10.09
N ALA A 193 4.32 10.85 11.29
CA ALA A 193 4.35 10.12 12.56
C ALA A 193 3.12 9.25 12.86
N CYS A 194 1.99 9.50 12.19
CA CYS A 194 0.71 8.88 12.52
C CYS A 194 0.17 7.98 11.42
N SER A 195 0.69 8.11 10.19
CA SER A 195 0.23 7.38 9.01
C SER A 195 0.16 5.86 9.22
N PRO A 196 1.10 5.18 9.94
CA PRO A 196 0.99 3.73 10.17
C PRO A 196 -0.16 3.32 11.09
N SER A 197 -0.87 4.28 11.71
CA SER A 197 -2.09 4.01 12.48
C SER A 197 -3.22 3.48 11.59
N ASP A 198 -3.26 3.86 10.31
CA ASP A 198 -4.19 3.30 9.34
C ASP A 198 -3.61 2.02 8.70
N PRO A 199 -4.31 0.88 8.73
CA PRO A 199 -3.88 -0.33 8.04
C PRO A 199 -3.60 -0.15 6.53
N LEU A 200 -4.20 0.86 5.88
CA LEU A 200 -3.88 1.22 4.49
C LEU A 200 -2.40 1.55 4.29
N PHE A 201 -1.70 2.05 5.31
CA PHE A 201 -0.26 2.31 5.26
C PHE A 201 0.51 1.09 4.79
N TYR A 202 0.30 -0.07 5.42
CA TYR A 202 1.08 -1.27 5.14
C TYR A 202 0.75 -1.85 3.76
N LEU A 203 -0.49 -1.71 3.31
CA LEU A 203 -0.89 -2.11 1.96
C LEU A 203 -0.29 -1.18 0.89
N HIS A 204 -0.30 0.13 1.14
CA HIS A 204 0.29 1.15 0.28
C HIS A 204 1.80 1.00 0.18
N HIS A 205 2.50 0.88 1.30
CA HIS A 205 3.95 0.68 1.30
C HIS A 205 4.34 -0.68 0.70
N SER A 206 3.51 -1.71 0.81
CA SER A 206 3.71 -2.97 0.08
C SER A 206 3.56 -2.78 -1.45
N PHE A 207 2.73 -1.84 -1.89
CA PHE A 207 2.64 -1.47 -3.30
C PHE A 207 3.81 -0.59 -3.76
N VAL A 208 4.29 0.33 -2.92
CA VAL A 208 5.55 1.07 -3.15
C VAL A 208 6.72 0.10 -3.34
N ASP A 209 6.83 -0.91 -2.46
CA ASP A 209 7.87 -1.93 -2.57
C ASP A 209 7.70 -2.82 -3.81
N TYR A 210 6.45 -3.13 -4.20
CA TYR A 210 6.15 -3.78 -5.47
C TYR A 210 6.64 -2.94 -6.66
N MET A 211 6.36 -1.64 -6.69
CA MET A 211 6.76 -0.75 -7.78
C MET A 211 8.29 -0.71 -7.92
N TYR A 212 9.01 -0.60 -6.81
CA TYR A 212 10.47 -0.67 -6.79
C TYR A 212 11.01 -2.04 -7.24
N GLU A 213 10.52 -3.15 -6.66
CA GLU A 213 11.02 -4.48 -6.98
C GLU A 213 10.72 -4.86 -8.45
N LYS A 214 9.51 -4.57 -8.91
CA LYS A 214 9.02 -4.99 -10.22
C LYS A 214 9.47 -4.05 -11.33
N HIS A 215 9.12 -2.77 -11.25
CA HIS A 215 9.26 -1.84 -12.38
C HIS A 215 10.62 -1.13 -12.41
N PHE A 216 11.37 -1.14 -11.31
CA PHE A 216 12.76 -0.70 -11.31
C PHE A 216 13.73 -1.88 -11.32
N LYS A 217 13.81 -2.66 -10.23
CA LYS A 217 14.90 -3.63 -10.03
C LYS A 217 14.87 -4.78 -11.04
N GLN A 218 13.74 -5.47 -11.22
CA GLN A 218 13.62 -6.56 -12.19
C GLN A 218 13.78 -6.06 -13.63
N ASP A 219 13.13 -4.96 -13.99
CA ASP A 219 13.21 -4.41 -15.35
C ASP A 219 14.61 -3.87 -15.69
N LEU A 220 15.34 -3.33 -14.71
CA LEU A 220 16.76 -2.98 -14.84
C LEU A 220 17.61 -4.21 -15.12
N GLN A 221 17.41 -5.30 -14.36
CA GLN A 221 18.13 -6.56 -14.56
C GLN A 221 17.81 -7.20 -15.93
N ILE A 222 16.60 -7.03 -16.44
CA ILE A 222 16.24 -7.49 -17.80
C ILE A 222 16.99 -6.68 -18.87
N ARG A 223 17.02 -5.35 -18.74
CA ARG A 223 17.72 -4.46 -19.69
C ARG A 223 19.24 -4.60 -19.62
N TYR A 224 19.77 -4.78 -18.41
CA TYR A 224 21.19 -4.85 -18.09
C TYR A 224 21.44 -6.00 -17.11
N PRO A 225 21.63 -7.25 -17.60
CA PRO A 225 21.79 -8.44 -16.75
C PRO A 225 22.93 -8.38 -15.73
N ASN A 226 23.93 -7.53 -15.98
CA ASN A 226 25.09 -7.32 -15.09
C ASN A 226 25.00 -5.99 -14.31
N ALA A 227 23.87 -5.29 -14.33
CA ALA A 227 23.70 -4.07 -13.55
C ALA A 227 23.80 -4.40 -12.06
N ASN A 228 24.71 -3.70 -11.38
CA ASN A 228 24.80 -3.73 -9.94
C ASN A 228 23.98 -2.57 -9.38
N ILE A 229 23.00 -2.87 -8.53
CA ILE A 229 22.22 -1.84 -7.84
C ILE A 229 22.92 -1.58 -6.50
N SER A 230 23.51 -0.41 -6.34
CA SER A 230 24.25 -0.02 -5.13
C SER A 230 23.56 1.13 -4.41
N TYR A 231 23.76 1.20 -3.09
CA TYR A 231 23.36 2.37 -2.33
C TYR A 231 24.12 3.62 -2.82
N PRO A 232 23.50 4.81 -2.90
CA PRO A 232 24.16 6.02 -3.38
C PRO A 232 25.22 6.50 -2.38
N ASN A 233 26.33 7.05 -2.88
CA ASN A 233 27.28 7.75 -2.03
C ASN A 233 26.70 9.11 -1.64
N ILE A 234 26.21 9.24 -0.40
CA ILE A 234 25.58 10.47 0.06
C ILE A 234 26.53 11.66 0.08
N TYR A 235 27.84 11.43 0.18
CA TYR A 235 28.85 12.51 0.19
C TYR A 235 29.02 13.20 -1.17
N GLU A 236 28.40 12.68 -2.24
CA GLU A 236 28.23 13.42 -3.50
C GLU A 236 27.30 14.64 -3.32
N LYS A 237 26.50 14.67 -2.25
CA LYS A 237 25.55 15.71 -1.88
C LYS A 237 25.78 16.12 -0.44
N THR A 238 26.39 17.28 -0.24
CA THR A 238 26.71 17.84 1.10
C THR A 238 25.49 18.28 1.94
N GLU A 239 24.27 18.01 1.48
CA GLU A 239 23.01 18.41 2.12
C GLU A 239 22.37 17.29 2.95
N LEU A 240 22.90 16.05 2.85
CA LEU A 240 22.41 14.91 3.61
C LEU A 240 23.24 14.69 4.88
N ASP A 241 22.57 14.37 5.97
CA ASP A 241 23.22 14.00 7.23
C ASP A 241 23.82 12.58 7.18
N ASP A 242 24.82 12.31 8.02
CA ASP A 242 25.52 11.02 8.06
C ASP A 242 24.58 9.83 8.36
N GLU A 243 23.43 10.07 8.99
CA GLU A 243 22.41 9.04 9.22
C GLU A 243 21.82 8.46 7.93
N TYR A 244 21.94 9.14 6.79
CA TYR A 244 21.53 8.63 5.48
C TYR A 244 22.60 7.78 4.81
N ALA A 245 23.79 7.63 5.39
CA ALA A 245 24.88 6.90 4.75
C ALA A 245 24.57 5.40 4.62
N GLY A 246 25.11 4.77 3.58
CA GLY A 246 24.92 3.33 3.34
C GLY A 246 25.44 2.46 4.49
N ASP A 247 26.54 2.88 5.11
CA ASP A 247 27.20 2.26 6.26
C ASP A 247 26.69 2.77 7.62
N SER A 248 25.68 3.65 7.62
CA SER A 248 24.97 4.06 8.84
C SER A 248 23.90 3.06 9.23
N ILE A 249 23.61 3.00 10.53
CA ILE A 249 22.58 2.15 11.10
C ILE A 249 21.20 2.67 10.68
N MET A 250 20.41 1.81 10.07
CA MET A 250 18.99 1.98 9.81
C MET A 250 18.23 1.93 11.13
N MET A 251 18.07 3.08 11.76
CA MET A 251 17.34 3.21 13.03
C MET A 251 15.85 2.92 12.84
N PRO A 252 15.18 2.21 13.77
CA PRO A 252 15.68 1.65 15.03
C PRO A 252 16.14 0.16 14.92
N PHE A 253 16.41 -0.36 13.73
CA PHE A 253 16.50 -1.79 13.46
C PHE A 253 17.89 -2.43 13.67
N GLY A 254 18.95 -1.62 13.83
CA GLY A 254 20.29 -2.13 14.12
C GLY A 254 20.98 -2.84 12.95
N ILE A 255 20.49 -2.65 11.72
CA ILE A 255 21.11 -3.12 10.48
C ILE A 255 21.62 -1.91 9.68
N LEU A 256 22.51 -2.11 8.70
CA LEU A 256 22.98 -1.02 7.84
C LEU A 256 21.99 -0.74 6.70
N HIS A 257 22.04 0.45 6.10
CA HIS A 257 21.26 0.75 4.90
C HIS A 257 21.68 -0.11 3.71
N ASP A 258 22.99 -0.23 3.46
CA ASP A 258 23.53 -0.96 2.31
C ASP A 258 23.21 -2.46 2.37
N ASP A 259 23.09 -3.00 3.59
CA ASP A 259 22.67 -4.37 3.85
C ASP A 259 21.31 -4.71 3.23
N MET A 260 20.39 -3.73 3.17
CA MET A 260 19.05 -3.90 2.61
C MET A 260 18.94 -3.67 1.10
N MET A 261 20.01 -3.20 0.44
CA MET A 261 20.06 -3.09 -1.02
C MET A 261 20.17 -4.46 -1.69
N GLY A 262 20.85 -5.40 -1.03
CA GLY A 262 21.00 -6.78 -1.49
C GLY A 262 19.77 -7.67 -1.27
N ASN A 263 19.86 -8.92 -1.73
CA ASN A 263 18.84 -9.95 -1.47
C ASN A 263 19.16 -10.79 -0.21
N ASN A 264 20.12 -10.37 0.61
CA ASN A 264 20.70 -11.19 1.68
C ASN A 264 19.76 -11.36 2.88
N TYR A 265 19.00 -10.32 3.21
CA TYR A 265 18.09 -10.33 4.36
C TYR A 265 16.67 -10.73 3.97
N PHE A 266 16.21 -10.25 2.82
CA PHE A 266 14.85 -10.44 2.39
C PHE A 266 14.74 -10.23 0.88
N ASN A 267 14.14 -11.21 0.20
CA ASN A 267 13.80 -11.11 -1.20
C ASN A 267 12.27 -11.23 -1.33
N PRO A 268 11.54 -10.12 -1.27
CA PRO A 268 10.09 -10.16 -1.40
C PRO A 268 9.74 -10.67 -2.80
N SER A 269 8.83 -11.63 -2.86
CA SER A 269 8.28 -12.07 -4.13
C SER A 269 6.86 -11.54 -4.26
N TYR A 270 6.53 -11.08 -5.46
CA TYR A 270 5.26 -10.46 -5.77
C TYR A 270 4.56 -11.20 -6.89
N GLU A 271 3.24 -11.31 -6.79
CA GLU A 271 2.40 -11.61 -7.94
C GLU A 271 2.19 -10.35 -8.78
N VAL A 272 2.05 -10.53 -10.10
CA VAL A 272 1.87 -9.43 -11.04
C VAL A 272 0.58 -8.70 -10.74
N SER A 273 0.68 -7.38 -10.60
CA SER A 273 -0.49 -6.55 -10.29
C SER A 273 -1.52 -6.56 -11.43
N PRO A 274 -2.83 -6.65 -11.11
CA PRO A 274 -3.91 -6.37 -12.04
C PRO A 274 -3.77 -5.01 -12.74
N GLY A 275 -3.11 -4.04 -12.09
CA GLY A 275 -2.87 -2.72 -12.65
C GLY A 275 -1.94 -2.72 -13.87
N ASP A 276 -0.99 -3.66 -13.93
CA ASP A 276 0.06 -3.74 -14.95
C ASP A 276 -0.32 -4.53 -16.20
N VAL A 277 -1.41 -5.28 -16.11
CA VAL A 277 -1.86 -6.17 -17.17
C VAL A 277 -3.12 -5.61 -17.83
N GLN A 278 -3.30 -5.96 -19.10
CA GLN A 278 -4.64 -5.92 -19.68
C GLN A 278 -5.49 -7.00 -19.03
N CYS A 279 -6.81 -6.88 -19.14
CA CYS A 279 -7.69 -7.95 -18.70
C CYS A 279 -7.23 -9.30 -19.28
N TRP A 280 -7.24 -10.35 -18.47
CA TRP A 280 -6.77 -11.66 -18.90
C TRP A 280 -7.74 -12.27 -19.92
N LYS A 281 -7.34 -13.37 -20.58
CA LYS A 281 -8.09 -13.99 -21.69
C LYS A 281 -9.57 -14.28 -21.39
N ASP A 282 -9.93 -14.44 -20.12
CA ASP A 282 -11.29 -14.78 -19.65
C ASP A 282 -11.99 -13.64 -18.87
N ASP A 283 -11.56 -12.38 -19.01
CA ASP A 283 -11.98 -11.25 -18.15
C ASP A 283 -11.54 -11.31 -16.69
N ASP A 284 -10.65 -12.24 -16.38
CA ASP A 284 -10.02 -12.31 -15.08
C ASP A 284 -9.03 -11.15 -14.91
N CYS A 285 -9.05 -10.55 -13.73
CA CYS A 285 -8.13 -9.48 -13.36
C CYS A 285 -7.08 -9.92 -12.35
N CYS A 286 -7.34 -11.02 -11.65
CA CYS A 286 -6.44 -11.61 -10.67
C CYS A 286 -5.86 -12.90 -11.22
N SER A 287 -4.58 -13.15 -10.95
CA SER A 287 -3.88 -14.33 -11.45
C SER A 287 -4.45 -15.64 -10.92
N ASN A 288 -4.92 -15.59 -9.69
CA ASN A 288 -5.61 -16.68 -9.00
C ASN A 288 -7.11 -16.78 -9.39
N LYS A 289 -7.57 -15.98 -10.36
CA LYS A 289 -8.97 -15.90 -10.82
C LYS A 289 -9.99 -15.48 -9.77
N ASN A 290 -9.56 -14.94 -8.63
CA ASN A 290 -10.47 -14.39 -7.63
C ASN A 290 -10.95 -12.98 -8.04
N THR A 291 -12.05 -12.91 -8.77
CA THR A 291 -12.64 -11.66 -9.29
C THR A 291 -13.76 -11.10 -8.39
N GLU A 292 -13.78 -11.47 -7.12
CA GLU A 292 -14.84 -11.04 -6.21
C GLU A 292 -14.90 -9.51 -6.07
N TYR A 293 -13.74 -8.87 -5.96
CA TYR A 293 -13.61 -7.44 -5.63
C TYR A 293 -13.02 -6.58 -6.75
N VAL A 294 -12.63 -7.19 -7.87
CA VAL A 294 -12.12 -6.52 -9.07
C VAL A 294 -12.91 -6.94 -10.29
N TRP A 295 -12.88 -6.12 -11.33
CA TRP A 295 -13.54 -6.42 -12.60
C TRP A 295 -12.73 -5.88 -13.78
N CYS A 296 -12.95 -6.46 -14.95
CA CYS A 296 -12.37 -5.98 -16.20
C CYS A 296 -13.19 -4.80 -16.76
N ASN A 297 -12.61 -3.60 -16.76
CA ASN A 297 -13.18 -2.46 -17.46
C ASN A 297 -12.90 -2.59 -18.96
N ARG A 298 -13.88 -3.14 -19.70
CA ARG A 298 -13.81 -3.39 -21.15
C ARG A 298 -13.61 -2.12 -21.98
N LYS A 299 -13.99 -0.95 -21.49
CA LYS A 299 -13.79 0.31 -22.23
C LYS A 299 -12.32 0.71 -22.30
N THR A 300 -11.58 0.47 -21.23
CA THR A 300 -10.15 0.77 -21.14
C THR A 300 -9.27 -0.47 -21.30
N ASN A 301 -9.89 -1.66 -21.37
CA ASN A 301 -9.23 -2.96 -21.33
C ASN A 301 -8.24 -3.09 -20.13
N LYS A 302 -8.64 -2.55 -18.98
CA LYS A 302 -7.83 -2.50 -17.76
C LYS A 302 -8.65 -2.96 -16.55
N CYS A 303 -7.98 -3.55 -15.58
CA CYS A 303 -8.61 -3.98 -14.34
C CYS A 303 -8.94 -2.79 -13.44
N ALA A 304 -10.04 -2.90 -12.70
CA ALA A 304 -10.56 -1.88 -11.80
C ALA A 304 -11.11 -2.53 -10.53
N ALA A 305 -11.11 -1.79 -9.41
CA ALA A 305 -11.82 -2.23 -8.22
C ALA A 305 -13.34 -2.16 -8.47
N LYS A 306 -14.13 -3.02 -7.83
CA LYS A 306 -15.60 -2.93 -7.90
C LYS A 306 -16.12 -1.77 -7.06
N ILE A 307 -17.32 -1.33 -7.39
CA ILE A 307 -18.07 -0.28 -6.70
C ILE A 307 -19.00 -0.95 -5.69
N GLN A 308 -19.05 -0.45 -4.45
CA GLN A 308 -19.93 -0.98 -3.41
C GLN A 308 -21.41 -0.68 -3.72
N GLN A 309 -22.33 -1.43 -3.08
CA GLN A 309 -23.77 -1.19 -3.23
C GLN A 309 -24.13 0.27 -2.91
N GLY A 310 -24.99 0.87 -3.73
CA GLY A 310 -25.37 2.28 -3.67
C GLY A 310 -24.38 3.25 -4.32
N GLY A 311 -23.20 2.79 -4.74
CA GLY A 311 -22.22 3.61 -5.46
C GLY A 311 -22.65 3.90 -6.91
N ARG A 312 -22.20 5.04 -7.43
CA ARG A 312 -22.51 5.51 -8.78
C ARG A 312 -21.64 4.83 -9.83
N VAL A 313 -22.29 4.44 -10.91
CA VAL A 313 -21.66 3.76 -12.04
C VAL A 313 -21.55 4.72 -13.22
N LYS A 314 -20.39 4.73 -13.90
CA LYS A 314 -20.22 5.51 -15.14
C LYS A 314 -21.09 4.93 -16.24
N SER A 315 -21.65 5.80 -17.09
CA SER A 315 -22.47 5.37 -18.24
C SER A 315 -21.76 4.31 -19.07
N GLY A 316 -22.46 3.23 -19.41
CA GLY A 316 -22.00 2.10 -20.21
C GLY A 316 -21.05 1.13 -19.52
N PHE A 317 -20.91 1.18 -18.19
CA PHE A 317 -20.32 0.06 -17.45
C PHE A 317 -21.35 -1.07 -17.28
N SER A 318 -20.87 -2.31 -17.19
CA SER A 318 -21.72 -3.48 -16.95
C SER A 318 -21.93 -3.69 -15.46
N ALA A 319 -22.92 -4.52 -15.09
CA ALA A 319 -23.19 -4.88 -13.71
C ALA A 319 -21.99 -5.54 -13.00
N ASN A 320 -21.02 -6.09 -13.74
CA ASN A 320 -19.78 -6.63 -13.16
C ASN A 320 -18.93 -5.57 -12.45
N ALA A 321 -19.14 -4.28 -12.74
CA ALA A 321 -18.51 -3.18 -12.01
C ALA A 321 -18.99 -3.07 -10.57
N CYS A 322 -20.15 -3.65 -10.23
CA CYS A 322 -20.76 -3.59 -8.93
C CYS A 322 -20.42 -4.81 -8.08
N TYR A 323 -20.17 -4.57 -6.79
CA TYR A 323 -20.00 -5.62 -5.79
C TYR A 323 -21.33 -5.95 -5.12
N CYS A 324 -21.62 -7.24 -5.00
CA CYS A 324 -22.70 -7.78 -4.18
C CYS A 324 -22.19 -8.98 -3.40
N LYS A 325 -22.53 -8.99 -2.10
CA LYS A 325 -22.25 -10.14 -1.24
C LYS A 325 -23.13 -11.32 -1.67
N LYS A 326 -22.50 -12.46 -1.93
CA LYS A 326 -23.21 -13.70 -2.30
C LYS A 326 -24.25 -14.07 -1.23
N PRO A 327 -25.41 -14.63 -1.62
CA PRO A 327 -25.74 -15.17 -2.95
C PRO A 327 -26.31 -14.16 -3.96
N LYS A 328 -26.45 -12.87 -3.59
CA LYS A 328 -27.06 -11.87 -4.47
C LYS A 328 -26.20 -11.59 -5.70
N LEU A 329 -26.85 -11.23 -6.79
CA LEU A 329 -26.20 -10.85 -8.04
C LEU A 329 -26.19 -9.33 -8.22
N PRO A 330 -25.11 -8.77 -8.79
CA PRO A 330 -25.05 -7.34 -9.06
C PRO A 330 -25.95 -6.97 -10.22
N VAL A 331 -26.64 -5.84 -10.06
CA VAL A 331 -27.44 -5.16 -11.09
C VAL A 331 -27.14 -3.66 -11.05
N ILE A 332 -27.54 -2.94 -12.10
CA ILE A 332 -27.48 -1.48 -12.15
C ILE A 332 -28.90 -0.93 -12.24
N LYS A 333 -29.29 -0.09 -11.28
CA LYS A 333 -30.58 0.63 -11.28
C LYS A 333 -30.31 2.12 -11.13
N ASP A 334 -30.86 2.93 -12.02
CA ASP A 334 -30.71 4.39 -11.98
C ASP A 334 -29.24 4.86 -11.89
N ASN A 335 -28.34 4.16 -12.58
CA ASN A 335 -26.88 4.36 -12.54
C ASN A 335 -26.23 4.12 -11.16
N LEU A 336 -26.87 3.36 -10.28
CA LEU A 336 -26.33 2.92 -9.00
C LEU A 336 -26.15 1.40 -8.99
N CYS A 337 -25.13 0.95 -8.27
CA CYS A 337 -24.95 -0.46 -7.96
C CYS A 337 -26.03 -0.95 -7.00
N ASP A 338 -26.71 -2.04 -7.36
CA ASP A 338 -27.72 -2.69 -6.51
C ASP A 338 -27.56 -4.23 -6.57
N CYS A 339 -28.22 -4.94 -5.65
CA CYS A 339 -28.08 -6.39 -5.47
C CYS A 339 -29.45 -7.08 -5.42
N GLU A 340 -29.66 -8.06 -6.31
CA GLU A 340 -30.90 -8.87 -6.41
C GLU A 340 -30.70 -10.32 -5.99
#